data_AF-A0A2W1GF84-F1
#
_entry.id   AF-A0A2W1GF84-F1
#
_cell.length_a   1.000
_cell.length_b   1.000
_cell.length_c   1.000
_cell.angle_alpha   90.00
_cell.angle_beta   90.00
_cell.angle_gamma   90.00
#
_symmetry.space_group_name_H-M   'P 1'
#
loop_
_entity.id
_entity.type
_entity.pdbx_description
1 polymer ?
#
loop_
_entity_poly.entity_id
_entity_poly.type
_entity_poly.pdbx_seq_one_letter_code
_entity_poly.pdbx_strand_id
1 'polypeptide(L)'
;MPGMTLTVLSHQDVRTLLFQLTKQDILDLQQSLADALHCYSTNTEDDGNDWGGSVGVAGMKMKRKDGGVVSVTPSSSDDRFGVKITSLLNEKMKRLGSSDTDFATSSLESLRLSKDSSSSNTTTTTTSGSQASAASAKSSLTLFSETGTARAFVNTMEITAFRTALASTMLFKKRANVHDVVVFGAGRQAYWHIRLALLLRGEDIHHLNIINRDFEHVHHLLQELYNPHEAPTAFVADPSHVPTYRQAGEDHKEQLARPKIQILTPSHSEYTRLLHATLRSSSVIFLCTQSPVPLFPAATLTNPEGRKKGRYIAAIGSLSPEHTELHPDILRQNVAPEHAHRHFHKHAQQGGAVVVDSLDNCLRDAGELVQARLGPEQVVELGELVMLKRDAEKRRRDCVARSTTMHDEGLDGGGVELGECEFETKTKKKKGLLGLGGDKGKEKKDHESKDKAHKSLIEWLVKGNVIYKSVGLGLMDVVVGNDLVKLADERGIGTRIENF
;
A
#
# COMPACT_ATOMS: atom_id res chain seq x y z
N MET A 1 -23.78 7.10 32.92
CA MET A 1 -23.53 7.21 31.47
C MET A 1 -24.14 5.98 30.81
N PRO A 2 -24.80 6.07 29.64
CA PRO A 2 -25.20 4.87 28.91
C PRO A 2 -23.96 4.01 28.73
N GLY A 3 -24.04 2.72 29.09
CA GLY A 3 -22.89 1.84 29.20
C GLY A 3 -22.04 1.84 27.94
N MET A 4 -20.79 2.30 28.05
CA MET A 4 -19.85 2.17 26.95
C MET A 4 -19.65 0.67 26.66
N THR A 5 -19.52 0.35 25.38
CA THR A 5 -19.34 -1.03 24.92
C THR A 5 -17.90 -1.21 24.45
N LEU A 6 -17.20 -2.18 25.03
CA LEU A 6 -15.91 -2.64 24.53
C LEU A 6 -16.13 -3.69 23.44
N THR A 7 -15.56 -3.46 22.26
CA THR A 7 -15.60 -4.42 21.14
C THR A 7 -14.29 -5.21 21.07
N VAL A 8 -14.37 -6.54 21.10
CA VAL A 8 -13.21 -7.43 20.95
C VAL A 8 -13.29 -8.15 19.61
N LEU A 9 -12.27 -7.93 18.77
CA LEU A 9 -12.17 -8.54 17.44
C LEU A 9 -11.02 -9.55 17.40
N SER A 10 -11.37 -10.82 17.29
CA SER A 10 -10.41 -11.90 17.07
C SER A 10 -9.81 -11.86 15.66
N HIS A 11 -8.80 -12.70 15.41
CA HIS A 11 -8.24 -12.83 14.06
C HIS A 11 -9.31 -13.23 13.02
N GLN A 12 -10.21 -14.14 13.39
CA GLN A 12 -11.26 -14.63 12.50
C GLN A 12 -12.33 -13.55 12.24
N ASP A 13 -12.67 -12.76 13.25
CA ASP A 13 -13.60 -11.63 13.11
C ASP A 13 -13.07 -10.60 12.14
N VAL A 14 -11.80 -10.21 12.29
CA VAL A 14 -11.13 -9.26 11.38
C VAL A 14 -11.08 -9.83 9.96
N ARG A 15 -10.70 -11.09 9.76
CA ARG A 15 -10.71 -11.72 8.43
C ARG A 15 -12.10 -11.69 7.79
N THR A 16 -13.11 -12.09 8.55
CA THR A 16 -14.51 -12.13 8.09
C THR A 16 -14.96 -10.74 7.67
N LEU A 17 -14.71 -9.73 8.50
CA LEU A 17 -15.04 -8.35 8.20
C LEU A 17 -14.34 -7.86 6.92
N LEU A 18 -13.02 -8.06 6.81
CA LEU A 18 -12.24 -7.61 5.67
C LEU A 18 -12.66 -8.29 4.35
N PHE A 19 -13.09 -9.55 4.39
CA PHE A 19 -13.57 -10.26 3.20
C PHE A 19 -14.97 -9.85 2.75
N GLN A 20 -15.78 -9.29 3.65
CA GLN A 20 -17.09 -8.72 3.35
C GLN A 20 -17.03 -7.24 2.93
N LEU A 21 -15.85 -6.63 2.84
CA LEU A 21 -15.74 -5.25 2.39
C LEU A 21 -16.11 -5.13 0.91
N THR A 22 -17.07 -4.26 0.64
CA THR A 22 -17.43 -3.83 -0.70
C THR A 22 -16.36 -2.89 -1.26
N LYS A 23 -16.41 -2.65 -2.57
CA LYS A 23 -15.58 -1.63 -3.21
C LYS A 23 -15.79 -0.25 -2.57
N GLN A 24 -17.02 0.07 -2.17
CA GLN A 24 -17.35 1.34 -1.53
C GLN A 24 -16.73 1.44 -0.13
N ASP A 25 -16.84 0.38 0.70
CA ASP A 25 -16.19 0.35 2.01
C ASP A 25 -14.68 0.61 1.91
N ILE A 26 -14.02 0.00 0.91
CA ILE A 26 -12.58 0.21 0.67
C ILE A 26 -12.28 1.66 0.30
N LEU A 27 -13.12 2.30 -0.52
CA LEU A 27 -12.94 3.70 -0.91
C LEU A 27 -13.13 4.64 0.29
N ASP A 28 -14.08 4.35 1.17
CA ASP A 28 -14.35 5.15 2.37
C ASP A 28 -13.23 4.98 3.40
N LEU A 29 -12.75 3.75 3.62
CA LEU A 29 -11.56 3.47 4.41
C LEU A 29 -10.31 4.17 3.85
N GLN A 30 -10.13 4.16 2.52
CA GLN A 30 -9.05 4.91 1.88
C GLN A 30 -9.19 6.42 2.12
N GLN A 31 -10.41 6.96 2.06
CA GLN A 31 -10.62 8.38 2.25
C GLN A 31 -10.32 8.78 3.70
N SER A 32 -10.84 8.03 4.68
CA SER A 32 -10.53 8.22 6.11
C SER A 32 -9.02 8.18 6.39
N LEU A 33 -8.32 7.18 5.84
CA LEU A 33 -6.86 7.07 5.98
C LEU A 33 -6.12 8.21 5.27
N ALA A 34 -6.57 8.64 4.10
CA ALA A 34 -5.97 9.74 3.35
C ALA A 34 -6.08 11.07 4.13
N ASP A 35 -7.17 11.25 4.87
CA ASP A 35 -7.45 12.44 5.65
C ASP A 35 -6.53 12.51 6.87
N ALA A 36 -6.41 11.40 7.60
CA ALA A 36 -5.50 11.30 8.73
C ALA A 36 -4.04 11.48 8.32
N LEU A 37 -3.60 10.86 7.20
CA LEU A 37 -2.26 11.06 6.67
C LEU A 37 -2.03 12.52 6.25
N HIS A 38 -3.04 13.17 5.71
CA HIS A 38 -2.96 14.58 5.37
C HIS A 38 -2.79 15.45 6.62
N CYS A 39 -3.62 15.29 7.65
CA CYS A 39 -3.48 16.01 8.93
C CYS A 39 -2.07 15.81 9.51
N TYR A 40 -1.58 14.57 9.49
CA TYR A 40 -0.22 14.24 9.93
C TYR A 40 0.86 15.01 9.16
N SER A 41 0.76 15.07 7.83
CA SER A 41 1.75 15.77 6.99
C SER A 41 1.71 17.29 7.11
N THR A 42 0.57 17.90 7.49
CA THR A 42 0.42 19.37 7.51
C THR A 42 0.41 20.00 8.89
N ASN A 43 0.23 19.24 9.98
CA ASN A 43 0.20 19.77 11.35
C ASN A 43 1.60 20.05 11.94
N THR A 44 2.59 20.38 11.11
CA THR A 44 3.97 20.61 11.56
C THR A 44 4.28 22.05 11.96
N GLU A 45 3.39 23.03 11.74
CA GLU A 45 3.63 24.43 12.15
C GLU A 45 2.29 25.11 12.56
N ASP A 46 2.26 25.76 13.73
CA ASP A 46 1.15 26.50 14.38
C ASP A 46 0.04 25.67 15.09
N ASP A 47 0.26 25.36 16.38
CA ASP A 47 -0.58 25.92 17.47
C ASP A 47 -0.17 25.32 18.84
N GLY A 48 0.32 26.20 19.72
CA GLY A 48 0.97 25.86 20.99
C GLY A 48 0.06 25.36 22.12
N ASN A 49 -1.04 24.64 21.85
CA ASN A 49 -1.83 24.04 22.94
C ASN A 49 -2.76 22.88 22.53
N ASP A 50 -2.34 22.03 21.61
CA ASP A 50 -3.05 20.78 21.34
C ASP A 50 -2.07 19.61 21.41
N TRP A 51 -2.54 18.40 21.71
CA TRP A 51 -1.69 17.20 21.81
C TRP A 51 -0.92 17.02 20.52
N GLY A 52 0.30 17.56 20.48
CA GLY A 52 1.02 17.75 19.23
C GLY A 52 1.07 16.44 18.46
N GLY A 53 0.70 16.48 17.17
CA GLY A 53 0.97 15.44 16.17
C GLY A 53 2.47 15.17 15.96
N SER A 54 3.29 15.56 16.93
CA SER A 54 4.68 15.24 17.07
C SER A 54 4.82 13.75 17.38
N VAL A 55 5.42 13.06 16.42
CA VAL A 55 6.23 11.87 16.66
C VAL A 55 5.38 10.69 17.08
N GLY A 56 5.29 9.66 16.22
CA GLY A 56 5.10 8.32 16.75
C GLY A 56 6.26 8.09 17.73
N VAL A 57 6.03 8.35 19.03
CA VAL A 57 7.04 8.25 20.09
C VAL A 57 7.71 6.91 19.86
N ALA A 58 9.02 6.94 19.58
CA ALA A 58 9.78 5.75 19.24
C ALA A 58 9.37 4.64 20.21
N GLY A 59 8.62 3.66 19.72
CA GLY A 59 7.87 2.76 20.58
C GLY A 59 8.80 2.11 21.60
N MET A 60 8.34 1.95 22.84
CA MET A 60 9.14 1.31 23.88
C MET A 60 9.47 -0.12 23.43
N LYS A 61 10.75 -0.43 23.27
CA LYS A 61 11.24 -1.79 22.97
C LYS A 61 11.83 -2.41 24.24
N MET A 62 11.22 -3.49 24.69
CA MET A 62 11.68 -4.30 25.82
C MET A 62 12.29 -5.60 25.30
N LYS A 63 13.52 -5.89 25.71
CA LYS A 63 14.17 -7.18 25.43
C LYS A 63 13.85 -8.16 26.56
N ARG A 64 13.35 -9.33 26.21
CA ARG A 64 13.11 -10.43 27.14
C ARG A 64 14.40 -11.21 27.36
N LYS A 65 14.51 -11.89 28.50
CA LYS A 65 15.67 -12.76 28.82
C LYS A 65 15.83 -13.93 27.83
N ASP A 66 14.76 -14.37 27.19
CA ASP A 66 14.73 -15.41 26.16
C ASP A 66 15.17 -14.91 24.76
N GLY A 67 15.59 -13.64 24.66
CA GLY A 67 15.96 -13.00 23.39
C GLY A 67 14.77 -12.52 22.55
N GLY A 68 13.53 -12.72 23.01
CA GLY A 68 12.36 -12.10 22.42
C GLY A 68 12.33 -10.58 22.61
N VAL A 69 11.58 -9.87 21.77
CA VAL A 69 11.44 -8.41 21.85
C VAL A 69 9.97 -8.05 21.85
N VAL A 70 9.55 -7.22 22.80
CA VAL A 70 8.22 -6.62 22.85
C VAL A 70 8.34 -5.14 22.51
N SER A 71 7.55 -4.65 21.56
CA SER A 71 7.46 -3.23 21.23
C SER A 71 6.06 -2.71 21.49
N VAL A 72 5.96 -1.58 22.19
CA VAL A 72 4.73 -0.85 22.47
C VAL A 72 4.75 0.46 21.69
N THR A 73 3.81 0.64 20.78
CA THR A 73 3.75 1.78 19.86
C THR A 73 2.45 2.54 20.10
N PRO A 74 2.46 3.61 20.91
CA PRO A 74 1.33 4.52 21.01
C PRO A 74 1.20 5.33 19.73
N SER A 75 -0.03 5.65 19.33
CA SER A 75 -0.31 6.48 18.16
C SER A 75 -1.64 7.19 18.31
N SER A 76 -1.75 8.39 17.75
CA SER A 76 -2.95 9.21 17.75
C SER A 76 -3.22 9.80 16.37
N SER A 77 -4.48 10.16 16.12
CA SER A 77 -5.02 10.85 14.95
C SER A 77 -6.17 11.73 15.43
N ASP A 78 -6.06 13.06 15.39
CA ASP A 78 -7.10 14.01 15.81
C ASP A 78 -7.80 13.58 17.13
N ASP A 79 -8.96 12.93 17.03
CA ASP A 79 -9.79 12.44 18.15
C ASP A 79 -9.62 10.95 18.52
N ARG A 80 -8.71 10.24 17.86
CA ARG A 80 -8.51 8.79 17.97
C ARG A 80 -7.14 8.52 18.54
N PHE A 81 -7.06 7.63 19.53
CA PHE A 81 -5.76 7.12 19.96
C PHE A 81 -5.79 5.63 20.23
N GLY A 82 -4.62 5.01 20.11
CA GLY A 82 -4.46 3.59 20.28
C GLY A 82 -3.03 3.20 20.61
N VAL A 83 -2.88 1.98 21.12
CA VAL A 83 -1.59 1.41 21.47
C VAL A 83 -1.48 0.04 20.82
N LYS A 84 -0.48 -0.10 19.95
CA LYS A 84 -0.13 -1.38 19.33
C LYS A 84 0.99 -2.04 20.11
N ILE A 85 0.77 -3.29 20.52
CA ILE A 85 1.76 -4.11 21.19
C ILE A 85 2.16 -5.23 20.23
N THR A 86 3.45 -5.37 19.96
CA THR A 86 4.00 -6.43 19.10
C THR A 86 5.03 -7.23 19.88
N SER A 87 4.90 -8.56 19.85
CA SER A 87 5.83 -9.50 20.48
C SER A 87 6.49 -10.35 19.40
N LEU A 88 7.81 -10.22 19.30
CA LEU A 88 8.68 -11.09 18.52
C LEU A 88 9.19 -12.21 19.42
N LEU A 89 8.76 -13.43 19.14
CA LEU A 89 9.19 -14.62 19.88
C LEU A 89 10.45 -15.21 19.25
N ASN A 90 11.39 -15.63 20.09
CA ASN A 90 12.58 -16.36 19.66
C ASN A 90 12.32 -17.87 19.80
N GLU A 91 12.00 -18.55 18.69
CA GLU A 91 11.68 -19.99 18.67
C GLU A 91 12.87 -20.90 19.03
N LYS A 92 14.09 -20.35 19.17
CA LYS A 92 15.29 -21.15 19.50
C LYS A 92 15.28 -21.78 20.89
N MET A 93 14.46 -21.30 21.82
CA MET A 93 14.51 -21.74 23.23
C MET A 93 13.44 -22.79 23.61
N LYS A 94 12.46 -23.07 22.73
CA LYS A 94 11.41 -24.07 22.99
C LYS A 94 11.89 -25.53 22.98
N ARG A 95 13.18 -25.80 22.69
CA ARG A 95 13.76 -27.15 22.70
C ARG A 95 14.36 -27.58 24.04
N LEU A 96 14.43 -26.72 25.06
CA LEU A 96 14.94 -27.06 26.39
C LEU A 96 13.96 -26.60 27.48
N GLY A 97 13.07 -27.49 27.90
CA GLY A 97 12.22 -27.26 29.09
C GLY A 97 10.81 -27.77 28.93
N SER A 98 10.62 -29.09 28.93
CA SER A 98 9.31 -29.67 29.26
C SER A 98 9.23 -29.81 30.79
N SER A 99 8.41 -28.98 31.42
CA SER A 99 7.79 -29.32 32.70
C SER A 99 6.33 -28.91 32.62
N ASP A 100 5.47 -29.86 32.98
CA ASP A 100 4.04 -29.89 32.78
C ASP A 100 3.27 -28.67 33.32
N THR A 101 2.06 -28.51 32.77
CA THR A 101 1.01 -27.52 33.04
C THR A 101 1.10 -26.22 32.23
N ASP A 102 0.76 -26.29 30.94
CA ASP A 102 0.21 -25.12 30.24
C ASP A 102 -1.09 -25.46 29.51
N PHE A 103 -2.08 -24.63 29.80
CA PHE A 103 -3.47 -24.69 29.41
C PHE A 103 -3.64 -24.40 27.91
N ALA A 104 -4.63 -25.04 27.30
CA ALA A 104 -4.83 -25.18 25.87
C ALA A 104 -4.90 -23.87 25.07
N THR A 105 -3.90 -23.60 24.22
CA THR A 105 -4.06 -22.92 22.89
C THR A 105 -2.92 -23.32 21.94
N SER A 106 -2.64 -24.62 21.80
CA SER A 106 -1.72 -25.12 20.78
C SER A 106 -2.11 -26.55 20.38
N SER A 107 -3.15 -26.62 19.57
CA SER A 107 -3.47 -27.77 18.71
C SER A 107 -4.23 -27.12 17.55
N LEU A 108 -3.60 -26.94 16.39
CA LEU A 108 -4.02 -27.69 15.21
C LEU A 108 -2.95 -27.76 14.09
N GLU A 109 -1.72 -27.25 14.29
CA GLU A 109 -0.77 -27.11 13.17
C GLU A 109 0.28 -28.21 13.05
N SER A 110 0.16 -29.34 13.77
CA SER A 110 1.17 -30.42 13.66
C SER A 110 0.60 -31.81 13.96
N LEU A 111 -0.29 -32.30 13.09
CA LEU A 111 -0.58 -33.73 12.98
C LEU A 111 -0.79 -34.11 11.52
N ARG A 112 0.30 -34.43 10.80
CA ARG A 112 0.28 -35.41 9.71
C ARG A 112 1.51 -36.29 9.81
N LEU A 113 1.33 -37.43 10.46
CA LEU A 113 2.26 -38.56 10.49
C LEU A 113 2.22 -39.25 9.12
N SER A 114 3.33 -39.24 8.39
CA SER A 114 3.58 -40.18 7.30
C SER A 114 4.23 -41.45 7.87
N LYS A 115 3.48 -42.55 7.86
CA LYS A 115 4.01 -43.92 7.84
C LYS A 115 4.09 -44.32 6.36
N ASP A 116 5.29 -44.46 5.81
CA ASP A 116 5.85 -45.78 5.50
C ASP A 116 7.27 -45.68 4.94
N SER A 117 8.05 -46.71 5.23
CA SER A 117 9.47 -46.88 4.94
C SER A 117 9.75 -47.42 3.54
N SER A 118 10.84 -46.96 2.90
CA SER A 118 11.85 -47.86 2.33
C SER A 118 13.14 -47.11 1.97
N SER A 119 14.25 -47.80 2.20
CA SER A 119 15.64 -47.38 2.17
C SER A 119 16.21 -47.13 0.77
N SER A 120 17.08 -46.12 0.63
CA SER A 120 18.43 -46.31 0.05
C SER A 120 19.31 -45.07 0.20
N ASN A 121 20.56 -45.32 0.59
CA ASN A 121 21.66 -44.37 0.75
C ASN A 121 21.95 -43.59 -0.53
N THR A 122 22.39 -42.33 -0.43
CA THR A 122 23.60 -41.77 -1.10
C THR A 122 23.91 -40.36 -0.58
N THR A 123 25.02 -40.29 0.16
CA THR A 123 26.09 -39.28 0.19
C THR A 123 25.81 -37.76 0.18
N THR A 124 26.30 -37.17 1.27
CA THR A 124 26.53 -35.77 1.62
C THR A 124 27.13 -34.86 0.53
N THR A 125 26.54 -33.68 0.35
CA THR A 125 27.29 -32.43 0.12
C THR A 125 26.67 -31.30 0.95
N THR A 126 27.48 -30.80 1.87
CA THR A 126 27.20 -29.74 2.83
C THR A 126 27.21 -28.37 2.15
N THR A 127 26.07 -27.68 2.16
CA THR A 127 26.03 -26.20 2.15
C THR A 127 25.06 -25.75 3.23
N SER A 128 25.62 -25.41 4.39
CA SER A 128 24.92 -24.84 5.54
C SER A 128 24.48 -23.41 5.22
N GLY A 129 23.35 -23.28 4.53
CA GLY A 129 22.55 -22.05 4.55
C GLY A 129 21.65 -22.09 5.77
N SER A 130 22.02 -21.37 6.83
CA SER A 130 21.19 -21.19 8.02
C SER A 130 19.87 -20.52 7.62
N GLN A 131 18.82 -21.32 7.47
CA GLN A 131 17.45 -20.83 7.42
C GLN A 131 17.16 -20.13 8.76
N ALA A 132 17.23 -18.81 8.78
CA ALA A 132 16.58 -18.03 9.82
C ALA A 132 15.07 -18.21 9.62
N SER A 133 14.45 -19.09 10.41
CA SER A 133 13.00 -19.13 10.53
C SER A 133 12.54 -17.72 10.91
N ALA A 134 11.81 -17.05 10.03
CA ALA A 134 11.28 -15.72 10.30
C ALA A 134 10.52 -15.76 11.63
N ALA A 135 10.95 -14.97 12.61
CA ALA A 135 10.28 -14.88 13.90
C ALA A 135 8.81 -14.49 13.66
N SER A 136 7.86 -15.32 14.13
CA SER A 136 6.44 -15.02 14.00
C SER A 136 6.07 -13.91 15.00
N ALA A 137 5.90 -12.69 14.49
CA ALA A 137 5.47 -11.54 15.28
C ALA A 137 3.97 -11.66 15.57
N LYS A 138 3.58 -11.66 16.85
CA LYS A 138 2.18 -11.55 17.27
C LYS A 138 1.90 -10.12 17.73
N SER A 139 0.76 -9.55 17.33
CA SER A 139 0.44 -8.16 17.69
C SER A 139 -1.05 -7.89 17.87
N SER A 140 -1.36 -7.01 18.82
CA SER A 140 -2.69 -6.53 19.15
C SER A 140 -2.74 -5.01 19.22
N LEU A 141 -3.89 -4.43 18.94
CA LEU A 141 -4.17 -3.01 19.01
C LEU A 141 -5.29 -2.76 20.00
N THR A 142 -5.03 -1.93 21.00
CA THR A 142 -6.06 -1.37 21.86
C THR A 142 -6.40 0.02 21.35
N LEU A 143 -7.69 0.26 21.13
CA LEU A 143 -8.23 1.56 20.74
C LEU A 143 -8.97 2.18 21.90
N PHE A 144 -8.92 3.50 22.00
CA PHE A 144 -9.55 4.27 23.06
C PHE A 144 -10.48 5.33 22.47
N SER A 145 -11.46 5.73 23.25
CA SER A 145 -12.32 6.88 22.97
C SER A 145 -11.58 8.20 23.25
N GLU A 146 -12.16 9.31 22.82
CA GLU A 146 -11.70 10.68 23.15
C GLU A 146 -11.57 10.92 24.66
N THR A 147 -12.41 10.27 25.47
CA THR A 147 -12.36 10.40 26.94
C THR A 147 -11.34 9.46 27.60
N GLY A 148 -10.62 8.67 26.81
CA GLY A 148 -9.61 7.72 27.25
C GLY A 148 -10.12 6.37 27.76
N THR A 149 -11.40 6.07 27.59
CA THR A 149 -11.96 4.76 27.91
C THR A 149 -11.63 3.75 26.81
N ALA A 150 -11.45 2.47 27.17
CA ALA A 150 -11.14 1.44 26.19
C ALA A 150 -12.33 1.21 25.25
N ARG A 151 -12.10 1.37 23.95
CA ARG A 151 -13.12 1.25 22.91
C ARG A 151 -13.09 -0.10 22.23
N ALA A 152 -11.91 -0.62 21.94
CA ALA A 152 -11.77 -1.93 21.31
C ALA A 152 -10.43 -2.60 21.57
N PHE A 153 -10.43 -3.94 21.49
CA PHE A 153 -9.22 -4.77 21.45
C PHE A 153 -9.22 -5.62 20.19
N VAL A 154 -8.19 -5.44 19.34
CA VAL A 154 -8.21 -5.93 17.96
C VAL A 154 -6.95 -6.72 17.65
N ASN A 155 -7.10 -7.90 17.05
CA ASN A 155 -5.97 -8.65 16.48
C ASN A 155 -5.46 -7.95 15.19
N THR A 156 -4.15 -7.70 15.09
CA THR A 156 -3.59 -6.87 14.00
C THR A 156 -2.89 -7.65 12.89
N MET A 157 -3.02 -8.98 12.91
CA MET A 157 -2.34 -9.90 11.98
C MET A 157 -2.67 -9.60 10.51
N GLU A 158 -3.94 -9.28 10.23
CA GLU A 158 -4.36 -8.84 8.88
C GLU A 158 -4.30 -7.33 8.72
N ILE A 159 -4.65 -6.57 9.76
CA ILE A 159 -4.77 -5.10 9.71
C ILE A 159 -3.49 -4.46 9.21
N THR A 160 -2.33 -4.89 9.71
CA THR A 160 -1.05 -4.27 9.33
C THR A 160 -0.79 -4.41 7.83
N ALA A 161 -1.09 -5.56 7.23
CA ALA A 161 -0.93 -5.76 5.78
C ALA A 161 -2.02 -5.03 4.99
N PHE A 162 -3.27 -5.11 5.45
CA PHE A 162 -4.41 -4.44 4.84
C PHE A 162 -4.24 -2.93 4.78
N ARG A 163 -3.93 -2.26 5.90
CA ARG A 163 -3.73 -0.80 5.95
C ARG A 163 -2.58 -0.33 5.07
N THR A 164 -1.54 -1.16 4.92
CA THR A 164 -0.38 -0.83 4.08
C THR A 164 -0.77 -0.89 2.61
N ALA A 165 -1.50 -1.93 2.22
CA ALA A 165 -2.07 -2.07 0.89
C ALA A 165 -3.11 -0.96 0.61
N LEU A 166 -3.89 -0.55 1.61
CA LEU A 166 -4.89 0.50 1.50
C LEU A 166 -4.24 1.85 1.13
N ALA A 167 -3.12 2.19 1.77
CA ALA A 167 -2.34 3.39 1.48
C ALA A 167 -1.62 3.33 0.12
N SER A 168 -0.90 2.23 -0.17
CA SER A 168 -0.18 2.10 -1.45
C SER A 168 -1.16 2.14 -2.64
N THR A 169 -2.35 1.58 -2.47
CA THR A 169 -3.35 1.57 -3.55
C THR A 169 -4.02 2.93 -3.81
N MET A 170 -3.79 3.95 -2.97
CA MET A 170 -4.27 5.32 -3.22
C MET A 170 -3.63 5.94 -4.46
N LEU A 171 -2.34 5.66 -4.70
CA LEU A 171 -1.62 6.08 -5.90
C LEU A 171 -1.89 5.13 -7.07
N PHE A 172 -1.93 3.83 -6.82
CA PHE A 172 -2.27 2.81 -7.80
C PHE A 172 -3.58 3.11 -8.55
N LYS A 173 -4.66 3.47 -7.83
CA LYS A 173 -5.96 3.69 -8.48
C LYS A 173 -5.95 4.86 -9.47
N LYS A 174 -5.04 5.82 -9.27
CA LYS A 174 -4.88 7.00 -10.12
C LYS A 174 -4.07 6.72 -11.39
N ARG A 175 -3.44 5.55 -11.52
CA ARG A 175 -2.60 5.23 -12.67
C ARG A 175 -3.43 5.06 -13.93
N ALA A 176 -2.93 5.61 -15.05
CA ALA A 176 -3.56 5.44 -16.36
C ALA A 176 -3.45 4.01 -16.89
N ASN A 177 -2.40 3.28 -16.52
CA ASN A 177 -2.15 1.92 -16.96
C ASN A 177 -1.81 1.03 -15.77
N VAL A 178 -2.57 -0.07 -15.62
CA VAL A 178 -2.37 -1.12 -14.61
C VAL A 178 -2.46 -2.53 -15.22
N HIS A 179 -2.32 -2.67 -16.54
CA HIS A 179 -2.53 -3.93 -17.26
C HIS A 179 -1.59 -5.06 -16.81
N ASP A 180 -0.36 -4.72 -16.43
CA ASP A 180 0.67 -5.67 -16.07
C ASP A 180 1.14 -5.39 -14.63
N VAL A 181 0.67 -6.20 -13.69
CA VAL A 181 1.02 -6.11 -12.26
C VAL A 181 2.04 -7.19 -11.93
N VAL A 182 3.11 -6.81 -11.24
CA VAL A 182 4.13 -7.71 -10.70
C VAL A 182 4.10 -7.64 -9.18
N VAL A 183 4.17 -8.78 -8.51
CA VAL A 183 4.20 -8.86 -7.04
C VAL A 183 5.35 -9.77 -6.61
N PHE A 184 6.23 -9.27 -5.76
CA PHE A 184 7.29 -10.06 -5.13
C PHE A 184 6.86 -10.52 -3.74
N GLY A 185 6.92 -11.82 -3.51
CA GLY A 185 6.53 -12.46 -2.27
C GLY A 185 5.14 -13.09 -2.35
N ALA A 186 4.86 -13.99 -1.42
CA ALA A 186 3.59 -14.71 -1.32
C ALA A 186 3.02 -14.72 0.11
N GLY A 187 3.37 -13.72 0.93
CA GLY A 187 2.84 -13.55 2.28
C GLY A 187 1.62 -12.61 2.34
N ARG A 188 1.17 -12.27 3.56
CA ARG A 188 -0.01 -11.40 3.79
C ARG A 188 0.07 -10.04 3.08
N GLN A 189 1.27 -9.45 3.02
CA GLN A 189 1.46 -8.18 2.29
C GLN A 189 1.14 -8.37 0.81
N ALA A 190 1.70 -9.39 0.15
CA ALA A 190 1.38 -9.71 -1.24
C ALA A 190 -0.11 -9.99 -1.43
N TYR A 191 -0.72 -10.77 -0.53
CA TYR A 191 -2.15 -11.08 -0.56
C TYR A 191 -3.02 -9.81 -0.61
N TRP A 192 -2.87 -8.90 0.35
CA TRP A 192 -3.71 -7.71 0.42
C TRP A 192 -3.46 -6.71 -0.70
N HIS A 193 -2.21 -6.59 -1.17
CA HIS A 193 -1.90 -5.75 -2.33
C HIS A 193 -2.56 -6.29 -3.60
N ILE A 194 -2.53 -7.62 -3.82
CA ILE A 194 -3.20 -8.27 -4.95
C ILE A 194 -4.72 -8.09 -4.82
N ARG A 195 -5.29 -8.43 -3.66
CA ARG A 195 -6.74 -8.38 -3.44
C ARG A 195 -7.29 -6.96 -3.65
N LEU A 196 -6.67 -5.94 -3.06
CA LEU A 196 -7.11 -4.56 -3.24
C LEU A 196 -6.91 -4.06 -4.68
N ALA A 197 -5.81 -4.44 -5.35
CA ALA A 197 -5.61 -4.08 -6.75
C ALA A 197 -6.71 -4.65 -7.65
N LEU A 198 -7.08 -5.91 -7.44
CA LEU A 198 -8.16 -6.57 -8.19
C LEU A 198 -9.56 -6.02 -7.84
N LEU A 199 -9.84 -5.68 -6.58
CA LEU A 199 -11.12 -5.05 -6.19
C LEU A 199 -11.28 -3.64 -6.76
N LEU A 200 -10.18 -2.87 -6.84
CA LEU A 200 -10.22 -1.48 -7.29
C LEU A 200 -10.17 -1.35 -8.82
N ARG A 201 -9.35 -2.15 -9.49
CA ARG A 201 -9.01 -2.04 -10.93
C ARG A 201 -8.93 -3.39 -11.65
N GLY A 202 -9.61 -4.42 -11.14
CA GLY A 202 -9.51 -5.79 -11.66
C GLY A 202 -9.78 -5.95 -13.15
N GLU A 203 -10.77 -5.23 -13.68
CA GLU A 203 -11.12 -5.23 -15.11
C GLU A 203 -9.99 -4.69 -16.02
N ASP A 204 -9.16 -3.79 -15.48
CA ASP A 204 -8.04 -3.20 -16.21
C ASP A 204 -6.77 -4.05 -16.09
N ILE A 205 -6.70 -4.99 -15.14
CA ILE A 205 -5.51 -5.84 -14.94
C ILE A 205 -5.63 -7.04 -15.87
N HIS A 206 -4.71 -7.18 -16.82
CA HIS A 206 -4.71 -8.29 -17.77
C HIS A 206 -3.75 -9.41 -17.33
N HIS A 207 -2.62 -9.04 -16.72
CA HIS A 207 -1.57 -9.96 -16.27
C HIS A 207 -1.20 -9.71 -14.81
N LEU A 208 -1.22 -10.79 -14.02
CA LEU A 208 -0.71 -10.81 -12.65
C LEU A 208 0.49 -11.75 -12.58
N ASN A 209 1.68 -11.19 -12.35
CA ASN A 209 2.93 -11.93 -12.27
C ASN A 209 3.38 -12.01 -10.81
N ILE A 210 3.41 -13.20 -10.22
CA ILE A 210 3.85 -13.42 -8.84
C ILE A 210 5.24 -14.04 -8.85
N ILE A 211 6.20 -13.35 -8.23
CA ILE A 211 7.59 -13.78 -8.13
C ILE A 211 7.84 -14.18 -6.69
N ASN A 212 8.14 -15.46 -6.45
CA ASN A 212 8.42 -15.96 -5.11
C ASN A 212 9.44 -17.09 -5.14
N ARG A 213 10.19 -17.25 -4.05
CA ARG A 213 11.20 -18.32 -3.91
C ARG A 213 10.58 -19.71 -3.85
N ASP A 214 9.36 -19.79 -3.36
CA ASP A 214 8.64 -21.03 -3.12
C ASP A 214 7.33 -21.04 -3.91
N PHE A 215 7.15 -22.07 -4.72
CA PHE A 215 5.98 -22.23 -5.56
C PHE A 215 4.72 -22.59 -4.75
N GLU A 216 4.86 -23.41 -3.70
CA GLU A 216 3.73 -23.88 -2.89
C GLU A 216 3.09 -22.74 -2.11
N HIS A 217 3.92 -21.84 -1.55
CA HIS A 217 3.42 -20.62 -0.91
C HIS A 217 2.57 -19.74 -1.85
N VAL A 218 2.92 -19.65 -3.14
CA VAL A 218 2.11 -18.91 -4.12
C VAL A 218 0.78 -19.63 -4.38
N HIS A 219 0.80 -20.96 -4.43
CA HIS A 219 -0.42 -21.75 -4.58
C HIS A 219 -1.39 -21.51 -3.42
N HIS A 220 -0.91 -21.54 -2.18
CA HIS A 220 -1.73 -21.24 -0.99
C HIS A 220 -2.29 -19.82 -1.03
N LEU A 221 -1.48 -18.81 -1.39
CA LEU A 221 -1.95 -17.43 -1.54
C LEU A 221 -3.10 -17.34 -2.56
N LEU A 222 -2.97 -18.00 -3.72
CA LEU A 222 -3.99 -17.96 -4.77
C LEU A 222 -5.27 -18.69 -4.37
N GLN A 223 -5.16 -19.81 -3.66
CA GLN A 223 -6.33 -20.50 -3.09
C GLN A 223 -7.06 -19.60 -2.09
N GLU A 224 -6.34 -18.99 -1.15
CA GLU A 224 -6.91 -18.06 -0.17
C GLU A 224 -7.49 -16.80 -0.83
N LEU A 225 -6.94 -16.37 -1.97
CA LEU A 225 -7.39 -15.16 -2.67
C LEU A 225 -8.78 -15.36 -3.29
N TYR A 226 -8.99 -16.50 -3.96
CA TYR A 226 -10.21 -16.79 -4.69
C TYR A 226 -11.23 -17.62 -3.89
N ASN A 227 -10.77 -18.39 -2.89
CA ASN A 227 -11.59 -19.20 -1.99
C ASN A 227 -11.25 -18.87 -0.51
N PRO A 228 -11.49 -17.63 -0.04
CA PRO A 228 -11.03 -17.16 1.28
C PRO A 228 -11.64 -17.90 2.49
N HIS A 229 -12.72 -18.66 2.27
CA HIS A 229 -13.42 -19.45 3.29
C HIS A 229 -12.94 -20.91 3.35
N GLU A 230 -12.14 -21.36 2.39
CA GLU A 230 -11.60 -22.71 2.34
C GLU A 230 -10.16 -22.73 2.86
N ALA A 231 -9.78 -23.81 3.53
CA ALA A 231 -8.40 -24.02 3.91
C ALA A 231 -7.56 -24.31 2.65
N PRO A 232 -6.39 -23.67 2.48
CA PRO A 232 -5.47 -24.01 1.39
C PRO A 232 -5.12 -25.50 1.42
N THR A 233 -5.09 -26.12 0.25
CA THR A 233 -4.70 -27.52 0.09
C THR A 233 -3.27 -27.59 -0.41
N ALA A 234 -2.56 -28.66 -0.04
CA ALA A 234 -1.22 -28.92 -0.56
C ALA A 234 -1.21 -28.92 -2.09
N PHE A 235 -0.10 -28.48 -2.67
CA PHE A 235 0.04 -28.45 -4.12
C PHE A 235 0.05 -29.88 -4.69
N VAL A 236 -0.85 -30.13 -5.64
CA VAL A 236 -0.90 -31.39 -6.39
C VAL A 236 -0.05 -31.26 -7.64
N ALA A 237 1.06 -32.00 -7.70
CA ALA A 237 2.05 -31.93 -8.78
C ALA A 237 1.64 -32.67 -10.07
N ASP A 238 0.38 -33.07 -10.20
CA ASP A 238 -0.16 -33.73 -11.39
C ASP A 238 -0.39 -32.69 -12.51
N PRO A 239 0.24 -32.83 -13.70
CA PRO A 239 0.03 -31.90 -14.81
C PRO A 239 -1.41 -31.82 -15.33
N SER A 240 -2.21 -32.87 -15.10
CA SER A 240 -3.63 -32.89 -15.45
C SER A 240 -4.52 -32.19 -14.43
N HIS A 241 -4.02 -32.00 -13.20
CA HIS A 241 -4.75 -31.29 -12.16
C HIS A 241 -4.69 -29.78 -12.40
N VAL A 242 -5.84 -29.20 -12.76
CA VAL A 242 -6.00 -27.76 -12.83
C VAL A 242 -6.42 -27.25 -11.45
N PRO A 243 -5.64 -26.37 -10.79
CA PRO A 243 -6.01 -25.82 -9.50
C PRO A 243 -7.35 -25.08 -9.55
N THR A 244 -8.15 -25.16 -8.48
CA THR A 244 -9.48 -24.55 -8.39
C THR A 244 -9.48 -23.05 -8.72
N TYR A 245 -8.46 -22.31 -8.28
CA TYR A 245 -8.35 -20.88 -8.60
C TYR A 245 -8.14 -20.56 -10.09
N ARG A 246 -7.76 -21.56 -10.92
CA ARG A 246 -7.67 -21.43 -12.38
C ARG A 246 -8.94 -21.87 -13.09
N GLN A 247 -9.81 -22.62 -12.43
CA GLN A 247 -11.08 -23.06 -13.00
C GLN A 247 -12.08 -21.91 -12.92
N ALA A 248 -12.57 -21.42 -14.06
CA ALA A 248 -13.63 -20.42 -14.08
C ALA A 248 -14.93 -21.11 -13.63
N GLY A 249 -15.40 -20.79 -12.42
CA GLY A 249 -16.69 -21.30 -11.94
C GLY A 249 -17.83 -20.45 -12.49
N GLU A 250 -18.87 -21.08 -13.01
CA GLU A 250 -20.05 -20.42 -13.62
C GLU A 250 -20.97 -19.73 -12.58
N ASP A 251 -20.84 -20.06 -11.27
CA ASP A 251 -21.89 -19.78 -10.27
C ASP A 251 -21.58 -18.68 -9.24
N HIS A 252 -20.47 -17.96 -9.32
CA HIS A 252 -20.07 -17.03 -8.26
C HIS A 252 -20.28 -15.56 -8.66
N LYS A 253 -21.47 -15.05 -8.36
CA LYS A 253 -21.94 -13.69 -8.72
C LYS A 253 -21.21 -12.49 -8.07
N GLU A 254 -20.07 -12.69 -7.43
CA GLU A 254 -19.27 -11.61 -6.80
C GLU A 254 -17.75 -11.83 -6.97
N GLN A 255 -17.30 -12.40 -8.10
CA GLN A 255 -15.90 -12.81 -8.23
C GLN A 255 -14.93 -11.64 -8.48
N LEU A 256 -13.95 -11.54 -7.58
CA LEU A 256 -12.68 -10.88 -7.82
C LEU A 256 -12.15 -11.20 -9.23
N ALA A 257 -11.71 -10.18 -9.98
CA ALA A 257 -11.23 -10.37 -11.34
C ALA A 257 -10.09 -11.40 -11.40
N ARG A 258 -10.09 -12.21 -12.46
CA ARG A 258 -9.13 -13.31 -12.69
C ARG A 258 -8.23 -13.00 -13.90
N PRO A 259 -7.21 -12.14 -13.77
CA PRO A 259 -6.26 -11.89 -14.84
C PRO A 259 -5.46 -13.15 -15.18
N LYS A 260 -4.71 -13.12 -16.28
CA LYS A 260 -3.76 -14.18 -16.59
C LYS A 260 -2.64 -14.19 -15.55
N ILE A 261 -2.62 -15.24 -14.72
CA ILE A 261 -1.63 -15.39 -13.64
C ILE A 261 -0.41 -16.14 -14.15
N GLN A 262 0.76 -15.55 -13.95
CA GLN A 262 2.06 -16.19 -14.17
C GLN A 262 2.83 -16.25 -12.85
N ILE A 263 3.41 -17.41 -12.55
CA ILE A 263 4.24 -17.63 -11.36
C ILE A 263 5.69 -17.78 -11.85
N LEU A 264 6.61 -17.05 -11.23
CA LEU A 264 8.03 -17.12 -11.55
C LEU A 264 8.84 -17.41 -10.29
N THR A 265 9.60 -18.50 -10.33
CA THR A 265 10.42 -18.97 -9.20
C THR A 265 11.90 -18.98 -9.61
N PRO A 266 12.84 -18.56 -8.72
CA PRO A 266 14.28 -18.57 -9.00
C PRO A 266 14.87 -19.91 -9.44
N SER A 267 14.21 -21.03 -9.11
CA SER A 267 14.61 -22.37 -9.54
C SER A 267 14.39 -22.64 -11.03
N HIS A 268 13.65 -21.79 -11.74
CA HIS A 268 13.41 -21.92 -13.18
C HIS A 268 14.68 -21.59 -13.97
N SER A 269 15.05 -22.44 -14.95
CA SER A 269 16.30 -22.29 -15.72
C SER A 269 16.43 -20.93 -16.42
N GLU A 270 15.33 -20.40 -16.96
CA GLU A 270 15.29 -19.10 -17.62
C GLU A 270 14.89 -17.93 -16.69
N TYR A 271 14.96 -18.11 -15.36
CA TYR A 271 14.46 -17.13 -14.39
C TYR A 271 14.95 -15.71 -14.67
N THR A 272 16.26 -15.51 -14.85
CA THR A 272 16.84 -14.18 -15.08
C THR A 272 16.28 -13.51 -16.33
N ARG A 273 16.12 -14.26 -17.43
CA ARG A 273 15.59 -13.76 -18.70
C ARG A 273 14.12 -13.36 -18.54
N LEU A 274 13.33 -14.23 -17.92
CA LEU A 274 11.90 -14.02 -17.69
C LEU A 274 11.65 -12.87 -16.72
N LEU A 275 12.38 -12.82 -15.60
CA LEU A 275 12.33 -11.75 -14.60
C LEU A 275 12.54 -10.39 -15.27
N HIS A 276 13.60 -10.28 -16.07
CA HIS A 276 13.94 -9.05 -16.76
C HIS A 276 12.89 -8.63 -17.80
N ALA A 277 12.31 -9.58 -18.55
CA ALA A 277 11.23 -9.31 -19.48
C ALA A 277 9.95 -8.86 -18.77
N THR A 278 9.55 -9.57 -17.71
CA THR A 278 8.36 -9.29 -16.89
C THR A 278 8.45 -7.93 -16.19
N LEU A 279 9.62 -7.57 -15.66
CA LEU A 279 9.82 -6.25 -15.02
C LEU A 279 9.78 -5.10 -16.04
N ARG A 280 10.23 -5.34 -17.28
CA ARG A 280 10.16 -4.32 -18.34
C ARG A 280 8.76 -4.14 -18.89
N SER A 281 7.97 -5.20 -19.00
CA SER A 281 6.57 -5.09 -19.44
C SER A 281 5.64 -4.51 -18.37
N SER A 282 5.97 -4.67 -17.08
CA SER A 282 5.12 -4.24 -15.97
C SER A 282 4.75 -2.75 -16.00
N SER A 283 3.52 -2.44 -15.62
CA SER A 283 3.06 -1.08 -15.28
C SER A 283 3.15 -0.81 -13.78
N VAL A 284 2.98 -1.86 -12.97
CA VAL A 284 2.93 -1.79 -11.52
C VAL A 284 3.78 -2.89 -10.91
N ILE A 285 4.53 -2.56 -9.86
CA ILE A 285 5.36 -3.51 -9.12
C ILE A 285 5.11 -3.32 -7.62
N PHE A 286 4.62 -4.36 -6.95
CA PHE A 286 4.54 -4.46 -5.50
C PHE A 286 5.71 -5.31 -4.99
N LEU A 287 6.58 -4.73 -4.17
CA LEU A 287 7.65 -5.44 -3.49
C LEU A 287 7.20 -5.71 -2.06
N CYS A 288 6.92 -6.97 -1.75
CA CYS A 288 6.37 -7.40 -0.46
C CYS A 288 7.26 -8.47 0.20
N THR A 289 8.57 -8.41 -0.04
CA THR A 289 9.55 -9.39 0.42
C THR A 289 10.64 -8.73 1.25
N GLN A 290 10.80 -9.16 2.49
CA GLN A 290 11.97 -8.78 3.26
C GLN A 290 13.21 -9.44 2.67
N SER A 291 14.11 -8.63 2.12
CA SER A 291 15.33 -9.08 1.45
C SER A 291 16.54 -8.30 1.95
N PRO A 292 17.69 -8.94 2.23
CA PRO A 292 18.93 -8.25 2.58
C PRO A 292 19.64 -7.64 1.36
N VAL A 293 19.19 -7.97 0.15
CA VAL A 293 19.75 -7.50 -1.12
C VAL A 293 18.65 -7.13 -2.11
N PRO A 294 18.90 -6.21 -3.06
CA PRO A 294 17.91 -5.85 -4.07
C PRO A 294 17.33 -7.05 -4.81
N LEU A 295 16.02 -7.04 -5.05
CA LEU A 295 15.30 -8.16 -5.68
C LEU A 295 15.64 -8.34 -7.17
N PHE A 296 16.17 -7.31 -7.82
CA PHE A 296 16.64 -7.34 -9.20
C PHE A 296 17.70 -6.25 -9.45
N PRO A 297 18.55 -6.41 -10.48
CA PRO A 297 19.57 -5.41 -10.83
C PRO A 297 18.97 -4.10 -11.31
N ALA A 298 19.60 -2.96 -10.95
CA ALA A 298 19.15 -1.62 -11.36
C ALA A 298 18.95 -1.47 -12.87
N ALA A 299 19.89 -2.00 -13.66
CA ALA A 299 19.90 -1.96 -15.12
C ALA A 299 18.61 -2.45 -15.79
N THR A 300 17.83 -3.28 -15.09
CA THR A 300 16.52 -3.76 -15.57
C THR A 300 15.56 -2.60 -15.83
N LEU A 301 15.56 -1.58 -14.95
CA LEU A 301 14.66 -0.43 -15.01
C LEU A 301 15.37 0.89 -15.37
N THR A 302 16.68 0.99 -15.14
CA THR A 302 17.46 2.24 -15.40
C THR A 302 17.92 2.38 -16.84
N ASN A 303 18.13 1.27 -17.56
CA ASN A 303 18.53 1.31 -18.97
C ASN A 303 17.46 1.96 -19.86
N PRO A 304 17.83 2.50 -21.05
CA PRO A 304 16.89 3.18 -21.94
C PRO A 304 15.61 2.39 -22.24
N GLU A 305 15.73 1.07 -22.44
CA GLU A 305 14.58 0.18 -22.64
C GLU A 305 13.67 0.08 -21.41
N GLY A 306 14.27 0.01 -20.21
CA GLY A 306 13.54 0.02 -18.94
C GLY A 306 12.77 1.33 -18.75
N ARG A 307 13.35 2.46 -19.16
CA ARG A 307 12.78 3.81 -18.97
C ARG A 307 11.66 4.18 -19.95
N LYS A 308 11.32 3.34 -20.93
CA LYS A 308 10.26 3.63 -21.92
C LYS A 308 8.86 3.75 -21.32
N LYS A 309 8.61 3.14 -20.15
CA LYS A 309 7.30 3.08 -19.48
C LYS A 309 7.41 3.72 -18.10
N GLY A 310 6.55 4.68 -17.79
CA GLY A 310 6.40 5.18 -16.42
C GLY A 310 5.67 4.13 -15.58
N ARG A 311 6.27 3.76 -14.45
CA ARG A 311 5.75 2.70 -13.58
C ARG A 311 5.36 3.21 -12.22
N TYR A 312 4.48 2.48 -11.57
CA TYR A 312 4.25 2.61 -10.14
C TYR A 312 4.95 1.45 -9.42
N ILE A 313 5.86 1.76 -8.50
CA ILE A 313 6.59 0.76 -7.71
C ILE A 313 6.27 1.02 -6.24
N ALA A 314 5.73 0.05 -5.53
CA ALA A 314 5.47 0.13 -4.10
C ALA A 314 6.43 -0.81 -3.36
N ALA A 315 7.37 -0.26 -2.59
CA ALA A 315 8.36 -1.00 -1.81
C ALA A 315 7.95 -1.10 -0.34
N ILE A 316 7.58 -2.31 0.10
CA ILE A 316 6.84 -2.54 1.35
C ILE A 316 7.55 -3.50 2.31
N GLY A 317 8.20 -4.55 1.80
CA GLY A 317 8.78 -5.62 2.61
C GLY A 317 10.03 -5.23 3.40
N SER A 318 10.78 -4.21 2.98
CA SER A 318 11.99 -3.76 3.69
C SER A 318 11.69 -2.67 4.72
N LEU A 319 11.92 -2.98 6.00
CA LEU A 319 11.59 -2.12 7.16
C LEU A 319 12.79 -1.75 8.03
N SER A 320 14.02 -2.03 7.58
CA SER A 320 15.23 -1.61 8.30
C SER A 320 16.33 -1.18 7.32
N PRO A 321 17.34 -0.42 7.78
CA PRO A 321 18.42 0.08 6.92
C PRO A 321 19.23 -1.01 6.21
N GLU A 322 19.26 -2.20 6.79
CA GLU A 322 19.98 -3.39 6.30
C GLU A 322 19.20 -4.18 5.24
N HIS A 323 17.89 -3.98 5.13
CA HIS A 323 17.04 -4.66 4.15
C HIS A 323 16.73 -3.74 2.97
N THR A 324 16.70 -4.29 1.76
CA THR A 324 16.54 -3.52 0.53
C THR A 324 15.82 -4.36 -0.51
N GLU A 325 14.68 -3.86 -1.00
CA GLU A 325 13.94 -4.50 -2.09
C GLU A 325 14.33 -3.91 -3.44
N LEU A 326 14.49 -2.59 -3.49
CA LEU A 326 14.82 -1.84 -4.69
C LEU A 326 16.28 -1.38 -4.68
N HIS A 327 16.98 -1.56 -5.80
CA HIS A 327 18.36 -1.12 -5.90
C HIS A 327 18.47 0.42 -5.75
N PRO A 328 19.38 0.96 -4.91
CA PRO A 328 19.49 2.40 -4.64
C PRO A 328 19.64 3.30 -5.87
N ASP A 329 20.34 2.82 -6.90
CA ASP A 329 20.49 3.56 -8.18
C ASP A 329 19.17 3.85 -8.89
N ILE A 330 18.15 3.00 -8.71
CA ILE A 330 16.82 3.25 -9.27
C ILE A 330 16.23 4.52 -8.65
N LEU A 331 16.41 4.71 -7.33
CA LEU A 331 15.91 5.87 -6.61
C LEU A 331 16.71 7.12 -6.96
N ARG A 332 18.05 7.04 -6.99
CA ARG A 332 18.92 8.15 -7.40
C ARG A 332 18.57 8.65 -8.80
N GLN A 333 18.35 7.73 -9.73
CA GLN A 333 17.92 8.10 -11.08
C GLN A 333 16.50 8.69 -11.07
N ASN A 334 15.61 8.18 -10.23
CA ASN A 334 14.25 8.69 -10.13
C ASN A 334 14.23 10.14 -9.64
N VAL A 335 15.09 10.52 -8.70
CA VAL A 335 15.13 11.91 -8.18
C VAL A 335 16.11 12.82 -8.93
N ALA A 336 16.81 12.30 -9.94
CA ALA A 336 17.81 13.07 -10.67
C ALA A 336 17.15 14.25 -11.41
N PRO A 337 17.70 15.47 -11.31
CA PRO A 337 17.13 16.64 -11.97
C PRO A 337 17.16 16.49 -13.49
N GLU A 338 16.09 16.89 -14.17
CA GLU A 338 16.08 16.97 -15.65
C GLU A 338 17.24 17.86 -16.09
N HIS A 339 18.20 17.29 -16.81
CA HIS A 339 19.29 18.08 -17.35
C HIS A 339 18.74 18.96 -18.47
N ALA A 340 18.75 20.29 -18.25
CA ALA A 340 18.21 21.32 -19.15
C ALA A 340 18.91 21.45 -20.52
N HIS A 341 19.74 20.49 -20.93
CA HIS A 341 20.51 20.55 -22.16
C HIS A 341 20.38 19.28 -23.01
N ARG A 342 19.85 19.49 -24.22
CA ARG A 342 20.08 18.74 -25.46
C ARG A 342 19.37 17.38 -25.63
N HIS A 343 18.13 17.42 -26.11
CA HIS A 343 17.74 17.19 -27.52
C HIS A 343 16.25 16.83 -27.59
N PHE A 344 15.54 17.44 -28.54
CA PHE A 344 14.15 17.14 -28.93
C PHE A 344 14.05 15.73 -29.55
N HIS A 345 14.29 14.70 -28.75
CA HIS A 345 13.82 13.37 -29.06
C HIS A 345 12.72 13.03 -28.08
N LYS A 346 11.70 12.38 -28.61
CA LYS A 346 10.44 11.93 -28.00
C LYS A 346 10.70 10.85 -26.94
N HIS A 347 11.58 11.15 -25.97
CA HIS A 347 11.99 10.28 -24.89
C HIS A 347 11.20 10.61 -23.63
N ALA A 348 10.97 9.59 -22.79
CA ALA A 348 10.28 9.72 -21.52
C ALA A 348 10.87 10.87 -20.68
N GLN A 349 10.01 11.68 -20.06
CA GLN A 349 10.40 12.74 -19.12
C GLN A 349 11.46 12.21 -18.15
N GLN A 350 12.55 12.95 -17.96
CA GLN A 350 13.59 12.58 -17.02
C GLN A 350 13.06 12.88 -15.60
N GLY A 351 13.44 12.06 -14.63
CA GLY A 351 12.97 12.22 -13.26
C GLY A 351 11.58 11.63 -12.98
N GLY A 352 11.36 11.40 -11.70
CA GLY A 352 10.10 10.99 -11.11
C GLY A 352 10.01 11.32 -9.62
N ALA A 353 9.07 10.72 -8.92
CA ALA A 353 8.80 11.03 -7.52
C ALA A 353 8.98 9.81 -6.63
N VAL A 354 9.54 10.06 -5.46
CA VAL A 354 9.60 9.12 -4.36
C VAL A 354 8.60 9.61 -3.31
N VAL A 355 7.56 8.82 -3.09
CA VAL A 355 6.50 9.10 -2.13
C VAL A 355 6.69 8.19 -0.92
N VAL A 356 6.52 8.72 0.27
CA VAL A 356 6.70 7.99 1.54
C VAL A 356 5.44 8.07 2.40
N ASP A 357 5.24 7.12 3.32
CA ASP A 357 4.18 7.22 4.33
C ASP A 357 4.54 8.15 5.49
N SER A 358 5.81 8.20 5.87
CA SER A 358 6.38 9.12 6.85
C SER A 358 7.80 9.45 6.46
N LEU A 359 8.11 10.75 6.31
CA LEU A 359 9.40 11.26 5.89
C LEU A 359 10.50 10.81 6.84
N ASP A 360 10.33 11.06 8.15
CA ASP A 360 11.31 10.73 9.17
C ASP A 360 11.58 9.22 9.25
N ASN A 361 10.52 8.40 9.29
CA ASN A 361 10.69 6.96 9.43
C ASN A 361 11.32 6.35 8.18
N CYS A 362 10.91 6.80 6.98
CA CYS A 362 11.47 6.28 5.74
C CYS A 362 12.94 6.68 5.54
N LEU A 363 13.31 7.93 5.81
CA LEU A 363 14.70 8.38 5.68
C LEU A 363 15.62 7.75 6.73
N ARG A 364 15.09 7.34 7.88
CA ARG A 364 15.86 6.65 8.93
C ARG A 364 15.94 5.14 8.72
N ASP A 365 14.82 4.50 8.39
CA ASP A 365 14.65 3.05 8.52
C ASP A 365 14.53 2.33 7.15
N ALA A 366 14.22 3.01 6.04
CA ALA A 366 14.11 2.33 4.74
C ALA A 366 15.49 2.18 4.08
N GLY A 367 16.02 0.95 4.05
CA GLY A 367 17.35 0.69 3.51
C GLY A 367 17.57 1.19 2.07
N GLU A 368 16.56 1.11 1.19
CA GLU A 368 16.69 1.64 -0.17
C GLU A 368 16.86 3.16 -0.24
N LEU A 369 16.22 3.93 0.67
CA LEU A 369 16.38 5.40 0.73
C LEU A 369 17.69 5.78 1.42
N VAL A 370 17.99 5.13 2.55
CA VAL A 370 19.21 5.34 3.33
C VAL A 370 20.44 5.06 2.46
N GLN A 371 20.47 3.93 1.77
CA GLN A 371 21.58 3.55 0.90
C GLN A 371 21.64 4.43 -0.36
N ALA A 372 20.49 4.90 -0.87
CA ALA A 372 20.46 5.87 -1.96
C ALA A 372 20.98 7.25 -1.55
N ARG A 373 20.98 7.55 -0.24
CA ARG A 373 21.30 8.86 0.35
C ARG A 373 20.34 9.96 -0.11
N LEU A 374 19.04 9.65 -0.11
CA LEU A 374 18.03 10.66 -0.43
C LEU A 374 17.87 11.66 0.71
N GLY A 375 17.70 12.94 0.37
CA GLY A 375 17.34 14.00 1.31
C GLY A 375 15.82 14.22 1.43
N PRO A 376 15.35 14.92 2.49
CA PRO A 376 13.95 15.33 2.65
C PRO A 376 13.36 16.06 1.44
N GLU A 377 14.16 16.86 0.75
CA GLU A 377 13.76 17.63 -0.44
C GLU A 377 13.51 16.77 -1.69
N GLN A 378 13.92 15.50 -1.66
CA GLN A 378 13.80 14.56 -2.78
C GLN A 378 12.64 13.56 -2.61
N VAL A 379 11.96 13.62 -1.47
CA VAL A 379 10.84 12.75 -1.12
C VAL A 379 9.62 13.60 -0.79
N VAL A 380 8.43 13.04 -0.99
CA VAL A 380 7.16 13.71 -0.67
C VAL A 380 6.30 12.77 0.16
N GLU A 381 5.69 13.25 1.23
CA GLU A 381 4.77 12.43 2.00
C GLU A 381 3.47 12.17 1.24
N LEU A 382 2.89 10.99 1.44
CA LEU A 382 1.62 10.62 0.81
C LEU A 382 0.50 11.58 1.23
N GLY A 383 0.49 12.05 2.48
CA GLY A 383 -0.47 13.01 3.01
C GLY A 383 -0.47 14.34 2.27
N GLU A 384 0.70 14.87 1.92
CA GLU A 384 0.84 16.09 1.12
C GLU A 384 0.25 15.94 -0.30
N LEU A 385 0.37 14.76 -0.91
CA LEU A 385 -0.20 14.52 -2.24
C LEU A 385 -1.73 14.44 -2.24
N VAL A 386 -2.35 14.16 -1.09
CA VAL A 386 -3.81 14.15 -0.93
C VAL A 386 -4.38 15.57 -1.03
N MET A 387 -3.66 16.59 -0.51
CA MET A 387 -4.02 18.02 -0.59
C MET A 387 -4.27 18.51 -2.01
N LEU A 388 -3.37 18.17 -2.93
CA LEU A 388 -3.45 18.62 -4.31
C LEU A 388 -4.80 18.27 -4.94
N LYS A 389 -5.34 17.08 -4.66
CA LYS A 389 -6.63 16.66 -5.21
C LYS A 389 -7.79 17.49 -4.63
N ARG A 390 -7.80 17.72 -3.31
CA ARG A 390 -8.87 18.44 -2.60
C ARG A 390 -8.93 19.90 -3.00
N ASP A 391 -7.80 20.58 -3.04
CA ASP A 391 -7.74 21.99 -3.42
C ASP A 391 -8.17 22.19 -4.87
N ALA A 392 -7.84 21.27 -5.76
CA ALA A 392 -8.25 21.35 -7.16
C ALA A 392 -9.73 21.04 -7.36
N GLU A 393 -10.27 20.06 -6.63
CA GLU A 393 -11.70 19.77 -6.67
C GLU A 393 -12.54 20.88 -6.03
N LYS A 394 -12.08 21.46 -4.92
CA LYS A 394 -12.69 22.64 -4.28
C LYS A 394 -12.66 23.83 -5.23
N ARG A 395 -11.49 24.17 -5.81
CA ARG A 395 -11.37 25.21 -6.86
C ARG A 395 -12.28 24.96 -8.06
N ARG A 396 -12.44 23.70 -8.51
CA ARG A 396 -13.35 23.35 -9.61
C ARG A 396 -14.81 23.55 -9.21
N ARG A 397 -15.22 23.13 -8.01
CA ARG A 397 -16.59 23.35 -7.50
C ARG A 397 -16.88 24.85 -7.35
N ASP A 398 -15.95 25.62 -6.80
CA ASP A 398 -16.10 27.06 -6.62
C ASP A 398 -16.17 27.79 -7.97
N CYS A 399 -15.40 27.36 -8.98
CA CYS A 399 -15.47 27.91 -10.33
C CYS A 399 -16.82 27.59 -11.01
N VAL A 400 -17.33 26.37 -10.86
CA VAL A 400 -18.66 25.99 -11.36
C VAL A 400 -19.76 26.78 -10.63
N ALA A 401 -19.70 26.88 -9.30
CA ALA A 401 -20.66 27.65 -8.50
C ALA A 401 -20.67 29.14 -8.88
N ARG A 402 -19.49 29.73 -9.15
CA ARG A 402 -19.34 31.10 -9.65
C ARG A 402 -19.84 31.28 -11.08
N SER A 403 -19.74 30.25 -11.92
CA SER A 403 -20.29 30.26 -13.28
C SER A 403 -21.81 30.17 -13.29
N THR A 404 -22.41 29.41 -12.36
CA THR A 404 -23.86 29.28 -12.22
C THR A 404 -24.49 30.53 -11.60
N THR A 405 -23.80 31.19 -10.66
CA THR A 405 -24.27 32.46 -10.07
C THR A 405 -24.15 33.67 -10.99
N MET A 406 -23.34 33.60 -12.06
CA MET A 406 -23.30 34.64 -13.10
C MET A 406 -24.45 34.55 -14.13
N HIS A 407 -25.27 33.50 -14.08
CA HIS A 407 -26.44 33.35 -14.97
C HIS A 407 -27.76 33.87 -14.36
N ASP A 408 -27.75 34.44 -13.15
CA ASP A 408 -28.98 34.90 -12.46
C ASP A 408 -29.12 36.42 -12.34
N GLU A 409 -28.17 37.21 -12.86
CA GLU A 409 -28.32 38.67 -12.96
C GLU A 409 -28.42 39.12 -14.41
N GLY A 410 -29.65 38.97 -14.93
CA GLY A 410 -30.32 39.78 -15.94
C GLY A 410 -29.54 40.27 -17.17
N LEU A 411 -29.74 39.60 -18.31
CA LEU A 411 -29.90 40.27 -19.61
C LEU A 411 -30.93 39.52 -20.48
N ASP A 412 -31.76 40.33 -21.11
CA ASP A 412 -33.00 40.05 -21.82
C ASP A 412 -32.80 39.37 -23.20
N GLY A 413 -33.91 38.88 -23.77
CA GLY A 413 -34.01 37.82 -24.77
C GLY A 413 -33.24 37.94 -26.10
N GLY A 414 -32.97 36.75 -26.67
CA GLY A 414 -32.48 36.54 -28.04
C GLY A 414 -31.73 35.22 -28.17
N GLY A 415 -32.44 34.15 -28.55
CA GLY A 415 -31.90 32.80 -28.58
C GLY A 415 -30.79 32.56 -29.61
N VAL A 416 -29.88 31.66 -29.28
CA VAL A 416 -29.30 30.65 -30.17
C VAL A 416 -28.72 29.52 -29.32
N GLU A 417 -29.21 28.30 -29.54
CA GLU A 417 -28.53 27.07 -29.14
C GLU A 417 -27.18 26.94 -29.88
N LEU A 418 -26.30 26.11 -29.32
CA LEU A 418 -25.12 25.40 -29.87
C LEU A 418 -24.07 25.40 -28.75
N GLY A 419 -23.51 24.30 -28.28
CA GLY A 419 -23.42 22.94 -28.78
C GLY A 419 -22.17 22.36 -28.11
N GLU A 420 -22.21 21.08 -27.78
CA GLU A 420 -21.03 20.31 -27.36
C GLU A 420 -19.87 20.56 -28.34
N CYS A 421 -18.66 20.81 -27.84
CA CYS A 421 -17.47 20.74 -28.68
C CYS A 421 -16.28 20.19 -27.90
N GLU A 422 -15.92 19.00 -28.36
CA GLU A 422 -14.68 18.28 -28.16
C GLU A 422 -13.42 19.12 -28.49
N PHE A 423 -12.31 18.65 -27.93
CA PHE A 423 -10.99 18.51 -28.57
C PHE A 423 -10.75 19.35 -29.85
N GLU A 424 -9.93 20.40 -29.78
CA GLU A 424 -8.82 20.59 -30.73
C GLU A 424 -7.92 21.80 -30.42
N THR A 425 -6.62 21.51 -30.52
CA THR A 425 -5.50 22.40 -30.84
C THR A 425 -5.84 23.57 -31.76
N LYS A 426 -5.49 24.82 -31.36
CA LYS A 426 -4.79 25.80 -32.22
C LYS A 426 -4.37 27.08 -31.47
N THR A 427 -3.09 27.38 -31.61
CA THR A 427 -2.41 28.63 -31.28
C THR A 427 -3.03 29.81 -32.04
N LYS A 428 -3.48 30.87 -31.34
CA LYS A 428 -3.56 32.22 -31.91
C LYS A 428 -3.20 33.28 -30.86
N LYS A 429 -2.08 33.97 -31.13
CA LYS A 429 -1.73 35.27 -30.54
C LYS A 429 -2.85 36.28 -30.83
N LYS A 430 -3.34 36.98 -29.81
CA LYS A 430 -3.97 38.30 -29.98
C LYS A 430 -3.23 39.32 -29.11
N LYS A 431 -2.66 40.31 -29.80
CA LYS A 431 -1.97 41.48 -29.24
C LYS A 431 -3.03 42.57 -28.99
N GLY A 432 -2.93 43.22 -27.84
CA GLY A 432 -3.38 44.60 -27.59
C GLY A 432 -4.79 44.77 -27.02
N LEU A 433 -4.89 45.26 -25.78
CA LEU A 433 -5.19 46.67 -25.52
C LEU A 433 -4.91 47.00 -24.04
N LEU A 434 -4.18 48.09 -23.80
CA LEU A 434 -3.90 48.66 -22.48
C LEU A 434 -5.20 49.23 -21.89
N GLY A 435 -5.53 48.86 -20.66
CA GLY A 435 -6.67 49.42 -19.92
C GLY A 435 -6.58 49.05 -18.45
N LEU A 436 -6.63 50.08 -17.61
CA LEU A 436 -6.41 50.08 -16.16
C LEU A 436 -7.31 49.09 -15.40
N GLY A 437 -6.72 48.36 -14.44
CA GLY A 437 -7.43 47.41 -13.58
C GLY A 437 -6.46 46.62 -12.72
N GLY A 438 -5.82 47.29 -11.76
CA GLY A 438 -4.95 46.67 -10.76
C GLY A 438 -5.73 45.66 -9.90
N ASP A 439 -5.01 44.65 -9.44
CA ASP A 439 -5.43 43.58 -8.51
C ASP A 439 -6.10 42.32 -9.12
N LYS A 440 -7.21 42.43 -9.85
CA LYS A 440 -7.90 41.23 -10.42
C LYS A 440 -7.08 40.45 -11.47
N GLY A 441 -6.19 41.13 -12.19
CA GLY A 441 -5.33 40.52 -13.22
C GLY A 441 -4.16 39.72 -12.66
N LYS A 442 -3.72 40.01 -11.43
CA LYS A 442 -2.58 39.34 -10.78
C LYS A 442 -3.04 38.03 -10.15
N GLU A 443 -4.15 38.05 -9.40
CA GLU A 443 -4.81 36.85 -8.88
C GLU A 443 -5.18 35.85 -9.99
N LYS A 444 -5.74 36.33 -11.10
CA LYS A 444 -6.14 35.45 -12.22
C LYS A 444 -4.93 34.78 -12.90
N LYS A 445 -3.79 35.48 -12.98
CA LYS A 445 -2.55 34.97 -13.58
C LYS A 445 -1.80 34.01 -12.64
N ASP A 446 -1.84 34.28 -11.33
CA ASP A 446 -1.31 33.39 -10.29
C ASP A 446 -2.18 32.14 -10.11
N HIS A 447 -3.50 32.25 -10.28
CA HIS A 447 -4.42 31.11 -10.30
C HIS A 447 -4.20 30.24 -11.54
N GLU A 448 -4.04 30.84 -12.72
CA GLU A 448 -3.80 30.10 -13.97
C GLU A 448 -2.43 29.39 -13.98
N SER A 449 -1.41 29.97 -13.35
CA SER A 449 -0.08 29.34 -13.22
C SER A 449 -0.10 28.16 -12.23
N LYS A 450 -0.76 28.32 -11.07
CA LYS A 450 -0.96 27.24 -10.09
C LYS A 450 -1.79 26.09 -10.66
N ASP A 451 -2.86 26.38 -11.42
CA ASP A 451 -3.68 25.35 -12.07
C ASP A 451 -2.89 24.55 -13.13
N LYS A 452 -2.00 25.21 -13.87
CA LYS A 452 -1.13 24.53 -14.85
C LYS A 452 -0.10 23.63 -14.19
N ALA A 453 0.57 24.12 -13.14
CA ALA A 453 1.52 23.32 -12.36
C ALA A 453 0.85 22.09 -11.74
N HIS A 454 -0.37 22.29 -11.21
CA HIS A 454 -1.18 21.23 -10.63
C HIS A 454 -1.59 20.15 -11.65
N LYS A 455 -2.09 20.55 -12.83
CA LYS A 455 -2.42 19.62 -13.92
C LYS A 455 -1.20 18.83 -14.39
N SER A 456 -0.04 19.48 -14.48
CA SER A 456 1.23 18.82 -14.82
C SER A 456 1.61 17.77 -13.79
N LEU A 457 1.46 18.07 -12.50
CA LEU A 457 1.76 17.14 -11.42
C LEU A 457 0.81 15.94 -11.40
N ILE A 458 -0.48 16.15 -11.65
CA ILE A 458 -1.44 15.05 -11.79
C ILE A 458 -1.09 14.17 -12.99
N GLU A 459 -0.86 14.75 -14.17
CA GLU A 459 -0.50 13.96 -15.35
C GLU A 459 0.77 13.13 -15.10
N TRP A 460 1.73 13.72 -14.41
CA TRP A 460 2.95 13.04 -14.01
C TRP A 460 2.70 11.92 -12.97
N LEU A 461 1.88 12.13 -11.93
CA LEU A 461 1.50 11.07 -10.99
C LEU A 461 0.71 9.93 -11.64
N VAL A 462 -0.01 10.22 -12.73
CA VAL A 462 -0.85 9.27 -13.46
C VAL A 462 -0.03 8.44 -14.48
N LYS A 463 0.95 9.06 -15.16
CA LYS A 463 1.71 8.45 -16.27
C LYS A 463 3.22 8.30 -16.03
N GLY A 464 3.81 9.13 -15.19
CA GLY A 464 5.25 9.17 -14.87
C GLY A 464 5.72 8.04 -13.95
N ASN A 465 6.99 8.07 -13.53
CA ASN A 465 7.58 7.03 -12.68
C ASN A 465 7.46 7.35 -11.19
N VAL A 466 6.59 6.64 -10.47
CA VAL A 466 6.29 6.88 -9.06
C VAL A 466 6.79 5.70 -8.24
N ILE A 467 7.66 5.97 -7.27
CA ILE A 467 8.10 4.99 -6.28
C ILE A 467 7.44 5.35 -4.95
N TYR A 468 6.61 4.47 -4.41
CA TYR A 468 6.08 4.58 -3.07
C TYR A 468 6.87 3.69 -2.12
N LYS A 469 7.41 4.26 -1.05
CA LYS A 469 8.05 3.52 0.03
C LYS A 469 7.16 3.57 1.27
N SER A 470 6.95 2.41 1.89
CA SER A 470 6.28 2.33 3.19
C SER A 470 7.16 1.61 4.19
N VAL A 471 7.31 2.21 5.38
CA VAL A 471 7.86 1.56 6.58
C VAL A 471 6.79 1.33 7.66
N GLY A 472 5.62 1.92 7.44
CA GLY A 472 4.47 1.88 8.31
C GLY A 472 4.48 3.00 9.35
N LEU A 473 3.31 3.59 9.54
CA LEU A 473 3.04 4.59 10.55
C LEU A 473 1.94 4.06 11.48
N GLY A 474 2.15 4.12 12.80
CA GLY A 474 1.19 3.58 13.78
C GLY A 474 -0.18 4.26 13.71
N LEU A 475 -0.22 5.52 13.28
CA LEU A 475 -1.43 6.26 12.87
C LEU A 475 -2.35 5.42 11.98
N MET A 476 -1.77 4.76 10.97
CA MET A 476 -2.54 4.00 9.99
C MET A 476 -3.23 2.80 10.64
N ASP A 477 -2.61 2.17 11.63
CA ASP A 477 -3.20 1.06 12.39
C ASP A 477 -4.37 1.57 13.24
N VAL A 478 -4.25 2.76 13.87
CA VAL A 478 -5.30 3.38 14.69
C VAL A 478 -6.50 3.82 13.85
N VAL A 479 -6.27 4.47 12.72
CA VAL A 479 -7.34 4.99 11.84
C VAL A 479 -8.14 3.83 11.26
N VAL A 480 -7.47 2.90 10.59
CA VAL A 480 -8.12 1.73 9.99
C VAL A 480 -8.74 0.84 11.06
N GLY A 481 -8.07 0.65 12.20
CA GLY A 481 -8.62 -0.12 13.32
C GLY A 481 -9.95 0.46 13.82
N ASN A 482 -10.04 1.77 14.00
CA ASN A 482 -11.28 2.43 14.43
C ASN A 482 -12.41 2.27 13.41
N ASP A 483 -12.10 2.44 12.12
CA ASP A 483 -13.11 2.32 11.07
C ASP A 483 -13.60 0.87 10.93
N LEU A 484 -12.70 -0.12 11.07
CA LEU A 484 -13.08 -1.53 11.11
C LEU A 484 -13.96 -1.86 12.33
N VAL A 485 -13.67 -1.28 13.50
CA VAL A 485 -14.51 -1.49 14.68
C VAL A 485 -15.91 -0.90 14.48
N LYS A 486 -16.04 0.28 13.84
CA LYS A 486 -17.35 0.84 13.48
C LYS A 486 -18.13 -0.09 12.55
N LEU A 487 -17.48 -0.57 11.49
CA LEU A 487 -18.10 -1.54 10.57
C LEU A 487 -18.45 -2.86 11.26
N ALA A 488 -17.63 -3.32 12.20
CA ALA A 488 -17.91 -4.52 12.98
C ALA A 488 -19.16 -4.35 13.85
N ASP A 489 -19.31 -3.20 14.52
CA ASP A 489 -20.48 -2.91 15.34
C ASP A 489 -21.75 -2.80 14.49
N GLU A 490 -21.68 -2.16 13.32
CA GLU A 490 -22.79 -2.05 12.36
C GLU A 490 -23.22 -3.41 11.81
N ARG A 491 -22.26 -4.32 11.58
CA ARG A 491 -22.49 -5.66 11.03
C ARG A 491 -22.70 -6.74 12.10
N GLY A 492 -22.60 -6.38 13.38
CA GLY A 492 -22.73 -7.33 14.49
C GLY A 492 -21.63 -8.41 14.53
N ILE A 493 -20.39 -8.05 14.16
CA ILE A 493 -19.22 -8.94 14.14
C ILE A 493 -18.34 -8.71 15.37
N GLY A 494 -17.89 -9.81 16.00
CA GLY A 494 -17.03 -9.78 17.19
C GLY A 494 -17.79 -9.79 18.51
N THR A 495 -17.04 -9.79 19.61
CA THR A 495 -17.60 -9.87 20.96
C THR A 495 -17.80 -8.48 21.54
N ARG A 496 -19.01 -8.17 21.97
CA ARG A 496 -19.36 -6.89 22.62
C ARG A 496 -19.53 -7.10 24.12
N ILE A 497 -18.81 -6.28 24.90
CA ILE A 497 -18.90 -6.27 26.37
C ILE A 497 -19.54 -4.94 26.77
N GLU A 498 -20.81 -4.99 27.15
CA GLU A 498 -21.58 -3.83 27.56
C GLU A 498 -21.20 -3.37 28.98
N ASN A 499 -21.27 -2.06 29.24
CA ASN A 499 -20.94 -1.45 30.53
C ASN A 499 -19.51 -1.75 31.01
N PHE A 500 -18.56 -1.80 30.07
CA PHE A 500 -17.13 -1.85 30.36
C PHE A 500 -16.62 -0.45 30.74
#